data_AF-A0A7K8UKD5-F1
#
_entry.id   AF-A0A7K8UKD5-F1
#
_cell.length_a   1.000
_cell.length_b   1.000
_cell.length_c   1.000
_cell.angle_alpha   90.00
_cell.angle_beta   90.00
_cell.angle_gamma   90.00
#
_symmetry.space_group_name_H-M   'P 1'
#
loop_
_entity.id
_entity.type
_entity.pdbx_description
1 polymer ?
#
loop_
_entity_poly.entity_id
_entity_poly.type
_entity_poly.pdbx_seq_one_letter_code
_entity_poly.pdbx_strand_id
1 'polypeptide(L)'
;FRSLLLVLVLALTVRSSPHGRVVHPRPSKDGGSVRLSEDCLNQKDLKFPTTVKVDTRISNSDHAFRMVHDVRNRSLAPWDYRLDEDPNRFPQVIADAECRLSGCVNPLGQEDHSLNSVPIQQEILVLRREQRGCLPTYRLEKKVITVGCTCAAPVVRHQS
;
A
#
# COMPACT_ATOMS: atom_id res chain seq x y z
N PHE A 1 23.47 42.39 -45.33
CA PHE A 1 22.00 42.48 -45.43
C PHE A 1 21.41 41.73 -44.23
N ARG A 2 21.17 42.42 -43.10
CA ARG A 2 19.86 42.94 -42.62
C ARG A 2 18.85 41.78 -42.49
N SER A 3 18.27 41.41 -41.34
CA SER A 3 17.58 42.21 -40.31
C SER A 3 17.35 41.31 -39.07
N LEU A 4 17.92 41.55 -37.88
CA LEU A 4 17.36 42.29 -36.73
C LEU A 4 15.85 42.07 -36.43
N LEU A 5 15.62 41.34 -35.32
CA LEU A 5 14.69 41.55 -34.18
C LEU A 5 13.21 41.90 -34.42
N LEU A 6 12.33 41.23 -33.66
CA LEU A 6 11.43 41.90 -32.70
C LEU A 6 10.71 40.88 -31.79
N VAL A 7 11.11 40.87 -30.51
CA VAL A 7 10.39 40.27 -29.38
C VAL A 7 9.39 41.32 -28.89
N LEU A 8 8.10 41.01 -28.84
CA LEU A 8 7.08 41.89 -28.26
C LEU A 8 6.64 41.37 -26.89
N VAL A 9 7.24 41.94 -25.86
CA VAL A 9 6.76 41.89 -24.47
C VAL A 9 5.71 42.98 -24.31
N LEU A 10 4.46 42.62 -24.04
CA LEU A 10 3.42 43.56 -23.63
C LEU A 10 3.34 43.56 -22.11
N ALA A 11 4.10 44.47 -21.48
CA ALA A 11 3.86 44.92 -20.12
C ALA A 11 2.87 46.08 -20.18
N LEU A 12 1.64 45.87 -19.72
CA LEU A 12 0.67 46.95 -19.53
C LEU A 12 0.69 47.46 -18.09
N THR A 13 0.75 48.77 -18.03
CA THR A 13 1.12 49.63 -16.91
C THR A 13 0.05 49.75 -15.83
N VAL A 14 0.56 49.87 -14.60
CA VAL A 14 -0.10 50.32 -13.38
C VAL A 14 -0.87 51.63 -13.59
N ARG A 15 -2.13 51.68 -13.15
CA ARG A 15 -2.82 52.92 -12.75
C ARG A 15 -3.18 52.83 -11.27
N SER A 16 -2.67 53.77 -10.50
CA SER A 16 -2.96 53.97 -9.07
C SER A 16 -4.07 55.02 -8.86
N SER A 17 -4.76 54.91 -7.71
CA SER A 17 -5.48 55.95 -6.92
C SER A 17 -7.02 55.79 -6.83
N PRO A 18 -7.70 56.20 -5.73
CA PRO A 18 -7.41 56.03 -4.30
C PRO A 18 -8.60 55.51 -3.45
N HIS A 19 -8.28 55.12 -2.21
CA HIS A 19 -9.11 55.12 -0.99
C HIS A 19 -10.50 54.44 -0.95
N GLY A 20 -10.53 53.28 -0.30
CA GLY A 20 -11.67 52.78 0.47
C GLY A 20 -11.20 51.79 1.54
N ARG A 21 -11.06 52.24 2.80
CA ARG A 21 -10.84 51.34 3.94
C ARG A 21 -12.14 50.60 4.23
N VAL A 22 -12.18 49.31 3.93
CA VAL A 22 -13.18 48.39 4.49
C VAL A 22 -12.48 47.59 5.58
N VAL A 23 -12.85 47.90 6.83
CA VAL A 23 -12.47 47.14 8.02
C VAL A 23 -13.22 45.81 7.96
N HIS A 24 -12.55 44.73 7.56
CA HIS A 24 -13.06 43.38 7.77
C HIS A 24 -12.73 42.93 9.21
N PRO A 25 -13.73 42.51 10.01
CA PRO A 25 -13.46 42.00 11.35
C PRO A 25 -12.62 40.72 11.28
N ARG A 26 -11.51 40.68 12.03
CA ARG A 26 -10.77 39.45 12.35
C ARG A 26 -11.70 38.50 13.11
N PRO A 27 -11.94 37.27 12.65
CA PRO A 27 -12.49 36.24 13.52
C PRO A 27 -11.36 35.71 14.39
N SER A 28 -11.31 36.16 15.64
CA SER A 28 -10.64 35.43 16.72
C SER A 28 -11.39 34.11 16.91
N LYS A 29 -10.78 32.99 16.52
CA LYS A 29 -11.27 31.65 16.86
C LYS A 29 -10.14 30.84 17.48
N ASP A 30 -9.58 31.40 18.54
CA ASP A 30 -8.88 30.60 19.54
C ASP A 30 -9.95 30.04 20.49
N GLY A 31 -9.94 28.73 20.73
CA GLY A 31 -10.88 28.08 21.66
C GLY A 31 -11.81 26.99 21.09
N GLY A 32 -11.66 26.59 19.82
CA GLY A 32 -12.44 25.49 19.23
C GLY A 32 -11.74 24.13 19.19
N SER A 33 -10.41 24.10 19.24
CA SER A 33 -9.61 22.87 19.05
C SER A 33 -9.35 22.10 20.34
N VAL A 34 -9.42 22.75 21.49
CA VAL A 34 -8.99 22.16 22.77
C VAL A 34 -10.06 21.23 23.36
N ARG A 35 -11.35 21.49 23.07
CA ARG A 35 -12.46 20.72 23.65
C ARG A 35 -12.75 19.40 22.94
N LEU A 36 -12.22 19.20 21.72
CA LEU A 36 -12.44 17.96 20.96
C LEU A 36 -11.50 16.83 21.41
N SER A 37 -10.44 17.13 22.18
CA SER A 37 -9.53 16.10 22.71
C SER A 37 -9.95 15.55 24.08
N GLU A 38 -10.73 16.29 24.86
CA GLU A 38 -11.08 15.91 26.24
C GLU A 38 -12.17 14.82 26.29
N ASP A 39 -13.08 14.75 25.31
CA ASP A 39 -14.14 13.73 25.26
C ASP A 39 -13.67 12.33 24.82
N CYS A 40 -12.40 12.18 24.44
CA CYS A 40 -11.89 10.96 23.81
C CYS A 40 -11.02 10.09 24.74
N LEU A 41 -10.74 10.56 25.96
CA LEU A 41 -9.89 9.87 26.95
C LEU A 41 -10.72 9.33 28.12
N ASN A 42 -11.40 8.21 27.91
CA ASN A 42 -11.96 7.43 29.01
C ASN A 42 -11.66 5.95 28.78
N GLN A 43 -10.50 5.48 29.24
CA GLN A 43 -10.22 4.05 29.27
C GLN A 43 -9.84 3.63 30.69
N LYS A 44 -10.79 2.90 31.33
CA LYS A 44 -10.66 2.27 32.65
C LYS A 44 -9.56 1.22 32.63
N ASP A 45 -8.84 1.12 33.75
CA ASP A 45 -7.80 0.13 34.02
C ASP A 45 -8.31 -1.32 33.86
N LEU A 46 -7.92 -1.97 32.76
CA LEU A 46 -8.13 -3.40 32.54
C LEU A 46 -6.81 -4.14 32.79
N LYS A 47 -6.88 -5.30 33.45
CA LYS A 47 -5.73 -6.16 33.83
C LYS A 47 -4.81 -6.60 32.67
N PHE A 48 -5.23 -6.38 31.43
CA PHE A 48 -4.43 -6.55 30.21
C PHE A 48 -4.60 -5.30 29.33
N PRO A 49 -3.53 -4.83 28.67
CA PRO A 49 -3.64 -3.70 27.76
C PRO A 49 -4.55 -4.09 26.59
N THR A 50 -5.66 -3.37 26.43
CA THR A 50 -6.58 -3.53 25.30
C THR A 50 -6.05 -2.88 24.02
N THR A 51 -4.98 -2.09 24.13
CA THR A 51 -4.32 -1.38 23.03
C THR A 51 -2.80 -1.46 23.21
N VAL A 52 -2.07 -1.60 22.10
CA VAL A 52 -0.59 -1.65 22.08
C VAL A 52 -0.08 -0.57 21.13
N LYS A 53 0.96 0.15 21.54
CA LYS A 53 1.63 1.13 20.67
C LYS A 53 2.62 0.41 19.77
N VAL A 54 2.45 0.53 18.45
CA VAL A 54 3.30 -0.11 17.44
C VAL A 54 4.09 0.96 16.69
N ASP A 55 5.40 0.77 16.55
CA ASP A 55 6.22 1.56 15.62
C ASP A 55 6.17 0.89 14.24
N THR A 56 5.67 1.60 13.24
CA THR A 56 5.52 1.09 11.86
C THR A 56 6.70 1.43 10.96
N ARG A 57 7.82 1.93 11.50
CA ARG A 57 9.06 2.16 10.75
C ARG A 57 9.72 0.82 10.40
N ILE A 58 9.22 0.17 9.36
CA ILE A 58 9.81 -1.06 8.81
C ILE A 58 11.02 -0.70 7.95
N SER A 59 12.20 -1.18 8.34
CA SER A 59 13.39 -1.10 7.49
C SER A 59 13.21 -2.02 6.29
N ASN A 60 13.04 -1.43 5.11
CA ASN A 60 12.93 -2.18 3.87
C ASN A 60 14.33 -2.45 3.33
N SER A 61 14.72 -3.73 3.20
CA SER A 61 15.98 -4.07 2.53
C SER A 61 15.73 -4.24 1.04
N ASP A 62 16.27 -3.34 0.22
CA ASP A 62 16.11 -3.35 -1.25
C ASP A 62 16.58 -4.67 -1.90
N HIS A 63 17.49 -5.38 -1.23
CA HIS A 63 18.05 -6.64 -1.69
C HIS A 63 17.01 -7.77 -1.73
N ALA A 64 16.08 -7.82 -0.77
CA ALA A 64 15.06 -8.85 -0.72
C ALA A 64 14.07 -8.76 -1.90
N PHE A 65 13.69 -7.54 -2.30
CA PHE A 65 12.76 -7.32 -3.42
C PHE A 65 13.37 -7.71 -4.76
N ARG A 66 14.66 -7.43 -4.98
CA ARG A 66 15.36 -7.77 -6.23
C ARG A 66 15.44 -9.28 -6.46
N MET A 67 15.70 -10.07 -5.42
CA MET A 67 15.71 -11.54 -5.54
C MET A 67 14.34 -12.10 -5.94
N VAL A 68 13.26 -11.58 -5.37
CA VAL A 68 11.89 -12.04 -5.67
C VAL A 68 11.52 -11.81 -7.13
N HIS A 69 11.92 -10.67 -7.72
CA HIS A 69 11.65 -10.37 -9.14
C HIS A 69 12.37 -11.31 -10.10
N ASP A 70 13.61 -11.72 -9.79
CA ASP A 70 14.39 -12.65 -10.62
C ASP A 70 13.77 -14.05 -10.62
N VAL A 71 13.38 -14.55 -9.45
CA VAL A 71 12.88 -15.93 -9.28
C VAL A 71 11.55 -16.15 -10.02
N ARG A 72 10.63 -15.19 -9.98
CA ARG A 72 9.28 -15.32 -10.55
C ARG A 72 9.26 -15.73 -12.02
N ASN A 73 10.13 -15.13 -12.84
CA ASN A 73 10.18 -15.38 -14.28
C ASN A 73 11.05 -16.59 -14.67
N ARG A 74 11.99 -16.97 -13.80
CA ARG A 74 12.94 -18.07 -14.02
C ARG A 74 12.48 -19.39 -13.39
N SER A 75 11.40 -19.37 -12.62
CA SER A 75 10.78 -20.56 -12.01
C SER A 75 10.22 -21.50 -13.07
N LEU A 76 10.29 -22.81 -12.80
CA LEU A 76 9.57 -23.82 -13.59
C LEU A 76 8.05 -23.70 -13.42
N ALA A 77 7.58 -23.12 -12.31
CA ALA A 77 6.19 -22.75 -12.10
C ALA A 77 6.12 -21.21 -12.02
N PRO A 78 6.10 -20.48 -13.16
CA PRO A 78 6.14 -19.02 -13.16
C PRO A 78 4.82 -18.41 -12.67
N TRP A 79 4.88 -17.23 -12.08
CA TRP A 79 3.69 -16.50 -11.57
C TRP A 79 3.70 -15.03 -11.98
N ASP A 80 2.54 -14.38 -11.84
CA ASP A 80 2.40 -12.92 -11.83
C ASP A 80 1.97 -12.44 -10.45
N TYR A 81 2.12 -11.14 -10.18
CA TYR A 81 1.63 -10.54 -8.94
C TYR A 81 0.39 -9.72 -9.24
N ARG A 82 -0.69 -10.02 -8.54
CA ARG A 82 -1.85 -9.15 -8.40
C ARG A 82 -1.63 -8.25 -7.18
N LEU A 83 -1.75 -6.94 -7.36
CA LEU A 83 -1.62 -5.97 -6.28
C LEU A 83 -2.97 -5.80 -5.58
N ASP A 84 -3.05 -6.24 -4.32
CA ASP A 84 -4.16 -5.99 -3.40
C ASP A 84 -3.88 -4.68 -2.65
N GLU A 85 -4.55 -3.61 -3.05
CA GLU A 85 -4.46 -2.30 -2.43
C GLU A 85 -5.65 -2.01 -1.51
N ASP A 86 -5.38 -1.67 -0.27
CA ASP A 86 -6.40 -1.21 0.68
C ASP A 86 -5.87 0.00 1.47
N PRO A 87 -6.42 1.21 1.25
CA PRO A 87 -5.94 2.44 1.91
C PRO A 87 -6.19 2.44 3.42
N ASN A 88 -7.04 1.55 3.94
CA ASN A 88 -7.31 1.39 5.35
C ASN A 88 -6.52 0.24 5.98
N ARG A 89 -5.50 -0.29 5.30
CA ARG A 89 -4.67 -1.39 5.78
C ARG A 89 -3.19 -1.04 5.79
N PHE A 90 -2.44 -1.63 6.71
CA PHE A 90 -0.98 -1.68 6.65
C PHE A 90 -0.49 -3.15 6.60
N PRO A 91 0.39 -3.51 5.65
CA PRO A 91 0.79 -2.71 4.50
C PRO A 91 -0.39 -2.42 3.56
N GLN A 92 -0.37 -1.23 2.96
CA GLN A 92 -1.44 -0.76 2.07
C GLN A 92 -1.52 -1.64 0.82
N VAL A 93 -0.37 -1.92 0.20
CA VAL A 93 -0.24 -2.76 -0.99
C VAL A 93 0.35 -4.11 -0.59
N ILE A 94 -0.31 -5.18 -1.01
CA ILE A 94 0.16 -6.55 -0.85
C ILE A 94 0.23 -7.18 -2.25
N ALA A 95 1.38 -7.74 -2.60
CA ALA A 95 1.54 -8.50 -3.83
C ALA A 95 1.14 -9.96 -3.59
N ASP A 96 0.08 -10.41 -4.27
CA ASP A 96 -0.47 -11.75 -4.18
C ASP A 96 -0.14 -12.50 -5.48
N ALA A 97 0.55 -13.63 -5.39
CA ALA A 97 1.03 -14.37 -6.55
C ALA A 97 -0.08 -15.21 -7.21
N GLU A 98 -0.11 -15.23 -8.54
CA GLU A 98 -0.98 -16.06 -9.35
C GLU A 98 -0.15 -16.90 -10.33
N CYS A 99 -0.25 -18.22 -10.26
CA CYS A 99 0.50 -19.10 -11.16
C CYS A 99 0.02 -18.89 -12.59
N ARG A 100 0.95 -18.73 -13.53
CA ARG A 100 0.63 -18.48 -14.95
C ARG A 100 0.13 -19.72 -15.67
N LEU A 101 0.58 -20.89 -15.21
CA LEU A 101 0.36 -22.19 -15.84
C LEU A 101 -0.28 -23.14 -14.84
N SER A 102 -0.94 -24.17 -15.38
CA SER A 102 -1.46 -25.28 -14.59
C SER A 102 -0.42 -26.38 -14.41
N GLY A 103 0.35 -26.67 -15.47
CA GLY A 103 1.53 -27.51 -15.46
C GLY A 103 2.81 -26.73 -15.11
N CYS A 104 3.96 -27.35 -15.30
CA CYS A 104 5.26 -26.70 -15.11
C CYS A 104 6.00 -26.53 -16.45
N VAL A 105 6.96 -25.62 -16.52
CA VAL A 105 7.83 -25.46 -17.68
C VAL A 105 8.95 -26.50 -17.62
N ASN A 106 9.18 -27.21 -18.72
CA ASN A 106 10.28 -28.17 -18.87
C ASN A 106 11.56 -27.48 -19.39
N PRO A 107 12.71 -28.18 -19.50
CA PRO A 107 13.96 -27.58 -19.99
C PRO A 107 13.91 -27.05 -21.43
N LEU A 108 12.93 -27.46 -22.23
CA LEU A 108 12.69 -26.97 -23.59
C LEU A 108 11.80 -25.72 -23.63
N GLY A 109 11.32 -25.25 -22.47
CA GLY A 109 10.42 -24.10 -22.37
C GLY A 109 8.95 -24.42 -22.64
N GLN A 110 8.57 -25.70 -22.69
CA GLN A 110 7.20 -26.15 -22.94
C GLN A 110 6.49 -26.51 -21.64
N GLU A 111 5.16 -26.36 -21.61
CA GLU A 111 4.35 -26.80 -20.47
C GLU A 111 4.28 -28.33 -20.42
N ASP A 112 4.65 -28.88 -19.27
CA ASP A 112 4.57 -30.28 -18.89
C ASP A 112 3.41 -30.46 -17.91
N HIS A 113 2.32 -31.05 -18.41
CA HIS A 113 1.11 -31.35 -17.63
C HIS A 113 1.23 -32.62 -16.77
N SER A 114 2.37 -33.31 -16.77
CA SER A 114 2.64 -34.39 -15.82
C SER A 114 2.98 -33.89 -14.41
N LEU A 115 3.22 -32.58 -14.28
CA LEU A 115 3.48 -31.86 -13.04
C LEU A 115 2.42 -30.76 -12.85
N ASN A 116 2.33 -30.20 -11.65
CA ASN A 116 1.42 -29.11 -11.33
C ASN A 116 2.16 -27.88 -10.82
N SER A 117 1.82 -26.71 -11.35
CA SER A 117 2.11 -25.43 -10.72
C SER A 117 1.16 -25.24 -9.54
N VAL A 118 1.71 -25.19 -8.32
CA VAL A 118 0.92 -25.05 -7.09
C VAL A 118 1.29 -23.77 -6.34
N PRO A 119 0.30 -23.01 -5.84
CA PRO A 119 0.55 -21.79 -5.08
C PRO A 119 1.13 -22.10 -3.70
N ILE A 120 2.14 -21.34 -3.27
CA ILE A 120 2.67 -21.36 -1.91
C ILE A 120 1.96 -20.28 -1.10
N GLN A 121 1.18 -20.70 -0.11
CA GLN A 121 0.43 -19.79 0.74
C GLN A 121 1.18 -19.49 2.04
N GLN A 122 1.02 -18.26 2.53
CA GLN A 122 1.57 -17.79 3.80
C GLN A 122 0.53 -16.97 4.55
N GLU A 123 0.39 -17.21 5.85
CA GLU A 123 -0.36 -16.33 6.75
C GLU A 123 0.51 -15.15 7.16
N ILE A 124 0.02 -13.94 6.93
CA ILE A 124 0.64 -12.68 7.34
C ILE A 124 -0.29 -11.89 8.27
N LEU A 125 0.33 -11.02 9.06
CA LEU A 125 -0.38 -10.07 9.91
C LEU A 125 -0.54 -8.74 9.18
N VAL A 126 -1.75 -8.18 9.22
CA VAL A 126 -2.08 -6.86 8.68
C VAL A 126 -2.78 -6.02 9.74
N LEU A 127 -2.56 -4.71 9.72
CA LEU A 127 -3.26 -3.78 10.59
C LEU A 127 -4.37 -3.11 9.79
N ARG A 128 -5.63 -3.23 10.21
CA ARG A 128 -6.78 -2.54 9.60
C ARG A 128 -7.16 -1.34 10.45
N ARG A 129 -7.26 -0.18 9.81
CA ARG A 129 -7.72 1.06 10.41
C ARG A 129 -9.24 1.01 10.58
N GLU A 130 -9.71 1.24 11.80
CA GLU A 130 -11.11 1.36 12.15
C GLU A 130 -11.36 2.76 12.76
N GLN A 131 -12.46 3.40 12.37
CA GLN A 131 -12.93 4.63 12.99
C GLN A 131 -13.79 4.27 14.21
N ARG A 132 -13.22 4.35 15.41
CA ARG A 132 -13.95 4.20 16.68
C ARG A 132 -13.74 5.46 17.51
N GLY A 133 -14.81 6.25 17.70
CA GLY A 133 -14.72 7.53 18.41
C GLY A 133 -13.89 8.56 17.64
N CYS A 134 -13.10 9.36 18.37
CA CYS A 134 -12.37 10.49 17.79
C CYS A 134 -11.01 10.13 17.19
N LEU A 135 -10.45 8.96 17.55
CA LEU A 135 -9.10 8.56 17.17
C LEU A 135 -9.14 7.33 16.25
N PRO A 136 -8.31 7.28 15.20
CA PRO A 136 -8.18 6.08 14.39
C PRO A 136 -7.58 4.95 15.24
N THR A 137 -8.35 3.88 15.38
CA THR A 137 -7.90 2.64 16.03
C THR A 137 -7.40 1.66 14.98
N TYR A 138 -6.50 0.76 15.35
CA TYR A 138 -6.02 -0.31 14.48
C TYR A 138 -6.37 -1.66 15.07
N ARG A 139 -6.91 -2.55 14.23
CA ARG A 139 -7.16 -3.94 14.54
C ARG A 139 -6.13 -4.81 13.84
N LEU A 140 -5.58 -5.77 14.56
CA LEU A 140 -4.72 -6.80 13.97
C LEU A 140 -5.58 -7.88 13.32
N GLU A 141 -5.29 -8.19 12.06
CA GLU A 141 -5.97 -9.22 11.27
C GLU A 141 -4.97 -10.20 10.68
N LYS A 142 -5.41 -11.44 10.47
CA LYS A 142 -4.65 -12.46 9.74
C LYS A 142 -5.14 -12.49 8.30
N LYS A 143 -4.21 -12.55 7.35
CA LYS A 143 -4.51 -12.68 5.92
C LYS A 143 -3.63 -13.76 5.33
N VAL A 144 -4.24 -14.69 4.59
CA VAL A 144 -3.51 -15.65 3.76
C VAL A 144 -3.22 -15.00 2.42
N ILE A 145 -1.97 -15.07 1.99
CA ILE A 145 -1.50 -14.59 0.68
C ILE A 145 -0.75 -15.69 -0.03
N THR A 146 -0.67 -15.61 -1.35
CA THR A 146 0.24 -16.44 -2.14
C THR A 146 1.54 -15.68 -2.36
N VAL A 147 2.67 -16.27 -1.97
CA VAL A 147 3.99 -15.61 -2.10
C VAL A 147 4.68 -15.93 -3.42
N GLY A 148 4.33 -17.06 -4.02
CA GLY A 148 4.85 -17.55 -5.29
C GLY A 148 4.25 -18.91 -5.63
N CYS A 149 4.77 -19.54 -6.68
CA CYS A 149 4.36 -20.88 -7.09
C CYS A 149 5.55 -21.84 -7.09
N THR A 150 5.25 -23.13 -6.93
CA THR A 150 6.25 -24.20 -7.04
C THR A 150 5.73 -25.31 -7.95
N CYS A 151 6.65 -26.13 -8.44
CA CYS A 151 6.32 -27.27 -9.27
C CYS A 151 6.27 -28.54 -8.41
N ALA A 152 5.17 -29.30 -8.49
CA ALA A 152 4.97 -30.50 -7.70
C ALA A 152 4.48 -31.67 -8.55
N ALA A 153 4.90 -32.88 -8.18
CA ALA A 153 4.33 -34.10 -8.74
C ALA A 153 2.83 -34.21 -8.36
N PRO A 154 1.98 -34.79 -9.22
CA PRO A 154 0.58 -35.02 -8.92
C PRO A 154 0.39 -35.88 -7.66
N VAL A 155 -0.70 -35.66 -6.95
CA VAL A 155 -1.05 -36.48 -5.78
C VAL A 155 -1.44 -37.88 -6.25
N VAL A 156 -0.55 -38.86 -6.06
CA VAL A 156 -0.86 -40.27 -6.30
C VAL A 156 -1.72 -40.77 -5.14
N ARG A 157 -3.01 -40.97 -5.38
CA ARG A 157 -3.88 -41.66 -4.43
C ARG A 157 -3.80 -43.16 -4.68
N HIS A 158 -3.09 -43.89 -3.82
CA HIS A 158 -3.25 -45.34 -3.76
C HIS A 158 -4.65 -45.65 -3.23
N GLN A 159 -5.49 -46.28 -4.04
CA GLN A 159 -6.77 -46.83 -3.59
C GLN A 159 -6.45 -48.09 -2.79
N SER A 160 -6.54 -48.01 -1.46
CA SER A 160 -6.52 -49.14 -0.53
C SER A 160 -7.92 -49.72 -0.36
#